data_AF-A0A327NHT6-F1
#
_entry.id   AF-A0A327NHT6-F1
#
_cell.length_a   1.000
_cell.length_b   1.000
_cell.length_c   1.000
_cell.angle_alpha   90.00
_cell.angle_beta   90.00
_cell.angle_gamma   90.00
#
_symmetry.space_group_name_H-M   'P 1'
#
loop_
_entity.id
_entity.type
_entity.pdbx_description
1 polymer ?
#
loop_
_entity_poly.entity_id
_entity_poly.type
_entity_poly.pdbx_seq_one_letter_code
_entity_poly.pdbx_strand_id
1 'polypeptide(L)'
;MGNRLVPHELGHTFNLLHTHEPAYGYERVTRGTGANCTTAGDLVCDTPADPYGHFTGADYSCIAGCPPSYTCSFVDDQGNAYKPSPTNIMSYYFPCTHDFTPGQYDRIMAGLALRQSHTAYTLDAPATVMAAPSNVVATLTNGGIVISWQDNSSTEMGYFIERSTDPTTGFSPIGGVSPNVTTFTDVSFTSHTTYYYRIKASNTTTGSTSPIATVVVSDCFPLFTNDGCSFSLIIKGVIVNGTTLSQNSGCSPASSGYYTSFTAVSGTVTAGQSATFTVTKGTPNSMGGSIWVDLNNNGVFETSERLYQMPATTTTSTFSGSLAIPISTTAATIAMRVVAAFSTVPSDPCGSYGYGETEDYRLVVNQPCTTPIANLSGTTTITAGQTATLITSLTGTAPYSLTVNPSSGSPITFSGIAASPLVSLWRLQSVQPTHSDG
;
A
#
# COMPACT_ATOMS: atom_id res chain seq x y z
N MET A 1 -10.52 22.57 -1.37
CA MET A 1 -11.70 22.45 -2.28
C MET A 1 -13.06 22.57 -1.57
N GLY A 2 -13.15 22.54 -0.23
CA GLY A 2 -14.44 22.55 0.48
C GLY A 2 -15.13 23.90 0.76
N ASN A 3 -14.47 25.05 0.60
CA ASN A 3 -15.00 26.34 1.11
C ASN A 3 -15.92 27.11 0.14
N ARG A 4 -16.16 26.60 -1.08
CA ARG A 4 -17.00 27.26 -2.10
C ARG A 4 -17.87 26.30 -2.88
N LEU A 5 -17.27 25.23 -3.43
CA LEU A 5 -17.98 24.33 -4.33
C LEU A 5 -19.21 23.72 -3.65
N VAL A 6 -19.06 23.23 -2.42
CA VAL A 6 -20.18 22.67 -1.66
C VAL A 6 -21.27 23.72 -1.38
N PRO A 7 -20.96 24.92 -0.82
CA PRO A 7 -21.96 25.98 -0.68
C PRO A 7 -22.65 26.40 -1.99
N HIS A 8 -21.93 26.42 -3.13
CA HIS A 8 -22.45 26.78 -4.44
C HIS A 8 -23.49 25.77 -4.94
N GLU A 9 -23.13 24.48 -4.96
CA GLU A 9 -24.05 23.41 -5.39
C GLU A 9 -25.24 23.26 -4.44
N LEU A 10 -25.04 23.53 -3.15
CA LEU A 10 -26.13 23.56 -2.18
C LEU A 10 -27.09 24.73 -2.45
N GLY A 11 -26.58 25.88 -2.89
CA GLY A 11 -27.39 27.01 -3.35
C GLY A 11 -28.35 26.61 -4.48
N HIS A 12 -27.84 25.92 -5.51
CA HIS A 12 -28.69 25.37 -6.59
C HIS A 12 -29.72 24.37 -6.07
N THR A 13 -29.29 23.52 -5.12
CA THR A 13 -30.17 22.60 -4.42
C THR A 13 -31.25 23.32 -3.62
N PHE A 14 -31.16 24.62 -3.35
CA PHE A 14 -32.22 25.41 -2.73
C PHE A 14 -32.73 26.54 -3.62
N ASN A 15 -32.71 26.31 -4.95
CA ASN A 15 -33.36 27.17 -5.95
C ASN A 15 -32.68 28.52 -6.19
N LEU A 16 -31.39 28.64 -5.88
CA LEU A 16 -30.56 29.74 -6.37
C LEU A 16 -30.06 29.46 -7.79
N LEU A 17 -29.99 30.52 -8.58
CA LEU A 17 -29.41 30.51 -9.92
C LEU A 17 -28.03 31.16 -9.86
N HIS A 18 -27.25 31.02 -10.93
CA HIS A 18 -26.04 31.82 -11.06
C HIS A 18 -26.41 33.30 -11.11
N THR A 19 -25.60 34.17 -10.49
CA THR A 19 -25.85 35.64 -10.51
C THR A 19 -25.87 36.21 -11.93
N HIS A 20 -25.21 35.52 -12.88
CA HIS A 20 -25.12 35.86 -14.30
C HIS A 20 -26.04 34.99 -15.18
N GLU A 21 -27.10 34.43 -14.60
CA GLU A 21 -28.02 33.51 -15.29
C GLU A 21 -28.61 34.12 -16.58
N PRO A 22 -28.37 33.50 -17.77
CA PRO A 22 -28.87 34.01 -19.03
C PRO A 22 -30.26 33.48 -19.43
N ALA A 23 -30.76 32.39 -18.83
CA ALA A 23 -31.97 31.70 -19.31
C ALA A 23 -33.25 32.56 -19.23
N TYR A 24 -33.30 33.52 -18.31
CA TYR A 24 -34.44 34.43 -18.14
C TYR A 24 -34.19 35.81 -18.78
N GLY A 25 -33.14 35.92 -19.61
CA GLY A 25 -32.62 37.19 -20.10
C GLY A 25 -31.73 37.87 -19.07
N TYR A 26 -31.00 38.89 -19.51
CA TYR A 26 -30.03 39.57 -18.66
C TYR A 26 -30.69 40.57 -17.72
N GLU A 27 -30.27 40.54 -16.46
CA GLU A 27 -30.70 41.50 -15.46
C GLU A 27 -30.15 42.90 -15.77
N ARG A 28 -31.02 43.90 -15.69
CA ARG A 28 -30.63 45.31 -15.75
C ARG A 28 -30.05 45.74 -14.42
N VAL A 29 -29.16 46.73 -14.44
CA VAL A 29 -28.55 47.27 -13.22
C VAL A 29 -29.57 48.09 -12.43
N THR A 30 -30.56 48.68 -13.09
CA THR A 30 -31.61 49.49 -12.46
C THR A 30 -32.36 48.72 -11.36
N ARG A 31 -32.61 49.38 -10.22
CA ARG A 31 -33.40 48.88 -9.07
C ARG A 31 -34.54 49.86 -8.78
N GLY A 32 -35.75 49.58 -9.28
CA GLY A 32 -36.90 50.51 -9.23
C GLY A 32 -37.70 50.50 -10.54
N THR A 33 -38.25 51.65 -10.93
CA THR A 33 -38.99 51.78 -12.20
C THR A 33 -38.10 51.38 -13.38
N GLY A 34 -38.50 50.32 -14.10
CA GLY A 34 -37.74 49.77 -15.23
C GLY A 34 -36.75 48.66 -14.87
N ALA A 35 -36.68 48.25 -13.60
CA ALA A 35 -35.97 47.04 -13.17
C ALA A 35 -36.68 45.79 -13.69
N ASN A 36 -35.90 44.75 -13.98
CA ASN A 36 -36.39 43.45 -14.46
C ASN A 36 -35.90 42.28 -13.58
N CYS A 37 -35.34 42.56 -12.40
CA CYS A 37 -34.76 41.58 -11.48
C CYS A 37 -35.72 40.52 -10.94
N THR A 38 -37.02 40.68 -11.13
CA THR A 38 -38.03 39.65 -10.82
C THR A 38 -38.35 38.72 -11.99
N THR A 39 -37.86 39.05 -13.19
CA THR A 39 -38.20 38.37 -14.45
C THR A 39 -36.99 37.99 -15.30
N ALA A 40 -35.79 38.48 -14.96
CA ALA A 40 -34.53 38.26 -15.66
C ALA A 40 -33.37 38.12 -14.67
N GLY A 41 -32.26 37.53 -15.12
CA GLY A 41 -31.11 37.19 -14.29
C GLY A 41 -31.38 36.04 -13.33
N ASP A 42 -30.83 36.16 -12.12
CA ASP A 42 -30.95 35.16 -11.06
C ASP A 42 -32.29 35.24 -10.29
N LEU A 43 -33.15 36.18 -10.69
CA LEU A 43 -34.48 36.42 -10.15
C LEU A 43 -34.46 36.87 -8.67
N VAL A 44 -33.39 37.52 -8.23
CA VAL A 44 -33.22 38.07 -6.89
C VAL A 44 -32.87 39.57 -7.02
N CYS A 45 -33.66 40.46 -6.43
CA CYS A 45 -33.48 41.90 -6.69
C CYS A 45 -32.39 42.58 -5.86
N ASP A 46 -31.88 41.93 -4.83
CA ASP A 46 -30.79 42.46 -3.99
C ASP A 46 -29.41 41.88 -4.35
N THR A 47 -29.35 40.91 -5.26
CA THR A 47 -28.13 40.54 -5.96
C THR A 47 -27.90 41.58 -7.06
N PRO A 48 -26.70 42.22 -7.13
CA PRO A 48 -26.41 43.11 -8.23
C PRO A 48 -26.23 42.33 -9.53
N ALA A 49 -26.73 42.90 -10.64
CA ALA A 49 -26.60 42.30 -11.96
C ALA A 49 -25.14 41.95 -12.29
N ASP A 50 -24.93 40.76 -12.85
CA ASP A 50 -23.62 40.17 -13.07
C ASP A 50 -23.35 39.96 -14.58
N PRO A 51 -22.36 40.65 -15.17
CA PRO A 51 -22.02 40.55 -16.58
C PRO A 51 -21.12 39.35 -16.92
N TYR A 52 -20.79 38.47 -15.96
CA TYR A 52 -19.88 37.33 -16.18
C TYR A 52 -20.27 36.52 -17.42
N GLY A 53 -19.34 36.40 -18.37
CA GLY A 53 -19.54 35.64 -19.61
C GLY A 53 -20.48 36.28 -20.65
N HIS A 54 -21.12 37.41 -20.34
CA HIS A 54 -22.00 38.12 -21.28
C HIS A 54 -21.20 38.99 -22.27
N PHE A 55 -20.16 39.67 -21.80
CA PHE A 55 -19.28 40.48 -22.66
C PHE A 55 -17.89 39.85 -22.76
N THR A 56 -17.23 40.01 -23.90
CA THR A 56 -15.81 39.64 -24.05
C THR A 56 -14.97 40.39 -23.02
N GLY A 57 -14.28 39.65 -22.14
CA GLY A 57 -13.48 40.19 -21.04
C GLY A 57 -14.23 40.41 -19.73
N ALA A 58 -15.53 40.10 -19.66
CA ALA A 58 -16.27 40.03 -18.40
C ALA A 58 -15.99 38.67 -17.71
N ASP A 59 -14.77 38.49 -17.23
CA ASP A 59 -14.27 37.24 -16.64
C ASP A 59 -13.55 37.48 -15.31
N TYR A 60 -12.88 36.46 -14.78
CA TYR A 60 -12.20 36.50 -13.49
C TYR A 60 -11.13 37.61 -13.37
N SER A 61 -10.63 38.18 -14.47
CA SER A 61 -9.69 39.30 -14.43
C SER A 61 -10.27 40.56 -13.78
N CYS A 62 -11.59 40.74 -13.84
CA CYS A 62 -12.32 41.87 -13.25
C CYS A 62 -12.36 41.88 -11.71
N ILE A 63 -11.87 40.81 -11.08
CA ILE A 63 -11.77 40.67 -9.62
C ILE A 63 -10.40 40.12 -9.19
N ALA A 64 -9.38 40.27 -10.03
CA ALA A 64 -8.03 39.80 -9.74
C ALA A 64 -7.51 40.40 -8.41
N GLY A 65 -7.08 39.52 -7.50
CA GLY A 65 -6.57 39.92 -6.18
C GLY A 65 -7.64 40.22 -5.13
N CYS A 66 -8.91 39.88 -5.38
CA CYS A 66 -10.02 40.14 -4.47
C CYS A 66 -10.19 41.59 -4.05
N PRO A 67 -10.39 42.49 -5.03
CA PRO A 67 -10.66 43.88 -4.74
C PRO A 67 -11.99 44.00 -3.97
N PRO A 68 -12.15 45.06 -3.16
CA PRO A 68 -13.39 45.32 -2.43
C PRO A 68 -14.59 45.61 -3.35
N SER A 69 -14.36 45.84 -4.64
CA SER A 69 -15.39 46.10 -5.65
C SER A 69 -14.95 45.59 -7.02
N TYR A 70 -15.92 45.27 -7.87
CA TYR A 70 -15.72 44.96 -9.28
C TYR A 70 -14.95 46.07 -10.02
N THR A 71 -13.92 45.73 -10.81
CA THR A 71 -13.01 46.72 -11.41
C THR A 71 -13.23 46.98 -12.90
N CYS A 72 -14.02 46.14 -13.57
CA CYS A 72 -14.33 46.32 -14.99
C CYS A 72 -15.51 47.28 -15.21
N SER A 73 -15.54 47.89 -16.39
CA SER A 73 -16.50 48.93 -16.76
C SER A 73 -17.41 48.46 -17.90
N PHE A 74 -18.30 47.52 -17.59
CA PHE A 74 -19.39 47.12 -18.51
C PHE A 74 -20.66 47.89 -18.18
N VAL A 75 -21.53 48.09 -19.18
CA VAL A 75 -22.82 48.76 -19.02
C VAL A 75 -23.96 47.90 -19.56
N ASP A 76 -25.15 48.04 -18.97
CA ASP A 76 -26.38 47.42 -19.48
C ASP A 76 -26.91 48.16 -20.74
N ASP A 77 -28.04 47.70 -21.26
CA ASP A 77 -28.71 48.27 -22.44
C ASP A 77 -29.26 49.67 -22.22
N GLN A 78 -29.27 50.16 -20.98
CA GLN A 78 -29.66 51.51 -20.59
C GLN A 78 -28.44 52.40 -20.27
N GLY A 79 -27.21 51.87 -20.38
CA GLY A 79 -25.97 52.59 -20.11
C GLY A 79 -25.56 52.62 -18.63
N ASN A 80 -26.21 51.84 -17.76
CA ASN A 80 -25.86 51.77 -16.35
C ASN A 80 -24.70 50.80 -16.12
N ALA A 81 -23.72 51.21 -15.31
CA ALA A 81 -22.53 50.40 -15.05
C ALA A 81 -22.80 49.21 -14.12
N TYR A 82 -22.38 48.01 -14.54
CA TYR A 82 -22.45 46.80 -13.71
C TYR A 82 -21.56 46.91 -12.48
N LYS A 83 -22.07 46.45 -11.34
CA LYS A 83 -21.34 46.39 -10.05
C LYS A 83 -21.66 45.08 -9.31
N PRO A 84 -21.39 43.90 -9.90
CA PRO A 84 -21.60 42.62 -9.23
C PRO A 84 -20.77 42.53 -7.95
N SER A 85 -21.22 41.70 -7.02
CA SER A 85 -20.40 41.37 -5.84
C SER A 85 -19.30 40.37 -6.23
N PRO A 86 -18.01 40.71 -6.02
CA PRO A 86 -16.90 39.76 -6.21
C PRO A 86 -16.96 38.54 -5.27
N THR A 87 -17.75 38.63 -4.20
CA THR A 87 -17.77 37.66 -3.09
C THR A 87 -19.01 36.77 -3.10
N ASN A 88 -19.95 36.97 -4.03
CA ASN A 88 -21.18 36.17 -4.06
C ASN A 88 -20.88 34.71 -4.42
N ILE A 89 -21.34 33.77 -3.59
CA ILE A 89 -21.10 32.34 -3.78
C ILE A 89 -21.70 31.82 -5.10
N MET A 90 -22.79 32.41 -5.59
CA MET A 90 -23.45 32.00 -6.84
C MET A 90 -22.84 32.64 -8.10
N SER A 91 -21.79 33.45 -7.99
CA SER A 91 -21.03 33.96 -9.13
C SER A 91 -19.90 33.02 -9.52
N TYR A 92 -19.39 33.15 -10.75
CA TYR A 92 -18.18 32.47 -11.22
C TYR A 92 -16.89 33.27 -10.99
N TYR A 93 -16.98 34.47 -10.44
CA TYR A 93 -15.82 35.20 -9.92
C TYR A 93 -15.14 34.41 -8.79
N PHE A 94 -13.87 34.05 -8.94
CA PHE A 94 -13.03 33.30 -7.98
C PHE A 94 -11.70 34.05 -7.75
N PRO A 95 -11.07 34.05 -6.54
CA PRO A 95 -11.34 33.22 -5.35
C PRO A 95 -12.15 33.84 -4.21
N CYS A 96 -12.72 35.02 -4.38
CA CYS A 96 -13.15 35.90 -3.29
C CYS A 96 -14.47 35.52 -2.59
N THR A 97 -15.06 34.38 -2.96
CA THR A 97 -16.45 34.03 -2.62
C THR A 97 -16.65 33.62 -1.17
N HIS A 98 -17.56 34.30 -0.46
CA HIS A 98 -17.93 33.97 0.91
C HIS A 98 -19.36 34.36 1.32
N ASP A 99 -20.15 35.05 0.47
CA ASP A 99 -21.46 35.60 0.88
C ASP A 99 -22.65 35.14 0.02
N PHE A 100 -23.82 35.15 0.66
CA PHE A 100 -25.14 35.24 0.02
C PHE A 100 -25.79 36.58 0.40
N THR A 101 -26.64 37.13 -0.46
CA THR A 101 -27.48 38.29 -0.12
C THR A 101 -28.68 37.87 0.74
N PRO A 102 -29.30 38.80 1.49
CA PRO A 102 -30.56 38.54 2.19
C PRO A 102 -31.65 37.91 1.30
N GLY A 103 -31.82 38.40 0.06
CA GLY A 103 -32.79 37.86 -0.89
C GLY A 103 -32.45 36.45 -1.37
N GLN A 104 -31.16 36.10 -1.47
CA GLN A 104 -30.73 34.73 -1.70
C GLN A 104 -31.06 33.83 -0.50
N TYR A 105 -30.91 34.30 0.73
CA TYR A 105 -31.36 33.55 1.91
C TYR A 105 -32.88 33.33 1.91
N ASP A 106 -33.67 34.34 1.58
CA ASP A 106 -35.13 34.21 1.47
C ASP A 106 -35.52 33.17 0.42
N ARG A 107 -34.83 33.18 -0.73
CA ARG A 107 -35.04 32.20 -1.80
C ARG A 107 -34.60 30.79 -1.42
N ILE A 108 -33.51 30.65 -0.65
CA ILE A 108 -33.09 29.37 -0.05
C ILE A 108 -34.19 28.87 0.90
N MET A 109 -34.72 29.72 1.77
CA MET A 109 -35.78 29.35 2.72
C MET A 109 -37.07 28.96 2.01
N ALA A 110 -37.45 29.67 0.93
CA ALA A 110 -38.57 29.29 0.08
C ALA A 110 -38.31 27.97 -0.66
N GLY A 111 -37.10 27.76 -1.18
CA GLY A 111 -36.68 26.52 -1.83
C GLY A 111 -36.66 25.33 -0.86
N LEU A 112 -36.28 25.56 0.40
CA LEU A 112 -36.37 24.59 1.49
C LEU A 112 -37.83 24.29 1.82
N ALA A 113 -38.68 25.30 1.98
CA ALA A 113 -40.11 25.13 2.26
C ALA A 113 -40.83 24.39 1.11
N LEU A 114 -40.48 24.68 -0.15
CA LEU A 114 -40.96 23.92 -1.31
C LEU A 114 -40.52 22.47 -1.22
N ARG A 115 -39.26 22.19 -0.91
CA ARG A 115 -38.78 20.80 -0.77
C ARG A 115 -39.37 20.06 0.43
N GLN A 116 -39.64 20.78 1.53
CA GLN A 116 -40.30 20.23 2.71
C GLN A 116 -41.82 20.03 2.51
N SER A 117 -42.46 20.82 1.63
CA SER A 117 -43.89 20.71 1.29
C SER A 117 -44.18 19.81 0.08
N HIS A 118 -43.17 19.46 -0.72
CA HIS A 118 -43.24 18.38 -1.69
C HIS A 118 -43.30 17.03 -0.95
N THR A 119 -44.50 16.66 -0.49
CA THR A 119 -44.81 15.32 0.04
C THR A 119 -44.82 14.23 -1.04
N ALA A 120 -44.35 14.51 -2.26
CA ALA A 120 -44.22 13.54 -3.34
C ALA A 120 -43.00 12.62 -3.19
N TYR A 121 -42.07 12.96 -2.29
CA TYR A 121 -41.14 11.98 -1.74
C TYR A 121 -41.62 11.63 -0.34
N THR A 122 -42.52 10.66 -0.26
CA THR A 122 -42.64 9.88 0.96
C THR A 122 -41.32 9.11 1.12
N LEU A 123 -40.66 9.23 2.27
CA LEU A 123 -39.63 8.25 2.67
C LEU A 123 -40.25 6.85 2.93
N ASP A 124 -41.57 6.74 2.76
CA ASP A 124 -42.36 5.51 2.78
C ASP A 124 -42.29 4.74 1.44
N ALA A 125 -41.16 4.81 0.73
CA ALA A 125 -40.92 3.84 -0.32
C ALA A 125 -41.01 2.44 0.32
N PRO A 126 -41.83 1.51 -0.22
CA PRO A 126 -41.89 0.15 0.32
C PRO A 126 -40.47 -0.40 0.35
N ALA A 127 -40.14 -1.10 1.44
CA ALA A 127 -38.74 -1.41 1.69
C ALA A 127 -38.16 -2.18 0.49
N THR A 128 -37.15 -1.63 -0.17
CA THR A 128 -36.49 -2.28 -1.30
C THR A 128 -35.65 -3.40 -0.73
N VAL A 129 -36.21 -4.60 -0.72
CA VAL A 129 -35.50 -5.81 -0.28
C VAL A 129 -34.62 -6.25 -1.44
N MET A 130 -33.31 -6.18 -1.25
CA MET A 130 -32.35 -6.77 -2.17
C MET A 130 -31.69 -7.96 -1.50
N ALA A 131 -31.36 -8.98 -2.27
CA ALA A 131 -30.53 -10.06 -1.76
C ALA A 131 -29.16 -9.47 -1.40
N ALA A 132 -28.71 -9.71 -0.16
CA ALA A 132 -27.41 -9.23 0.27
C ALA A 132 -26.30 -9.87 -0.57
N PRO A 133 -25.20 -9.14 -0.85
CA PRO A 133 -24.02 -9.74 -1.46
C PRO A 133 -23.50 -10.90 -0.62
N SER A 134 -22.88 -11.87 -1.28
CA SER A 134 -22.33 -13.07 -0.63
C SER A 134 -20.89 -13.33 -1.06
N ASN A 135 -20.25 -14.36 -0.47
CA ASN A 135 -18.88 -14.75 -0.80
C ASN A 135 -17.88 -13.59 -0.79
N VAL A 136 -18.00 -12.70 0.21
CA VAL A 136 -17.11 -11.56 0.33
C VAL A 136 -15.74 -12.05 0.78
N VAL A 137 -14.71 -11.68 0.02
CA VAL A 137 -13.31 -12.02 0.29
C VAL A 137 -12.51 -10.74 0.23
N ALA A 138 -11.67 -10.51 1.25
CA ALA A 138 -10.70 -9.43 1.29
C ALA A 138 -9.30 -10.04 1.31
N THR A 139 -8.47 -9.65 0.34
CA THR A 139 -7.13 -10.21 0.18
C THR A 139 -6.13 -9.06 0.07
N LEU A 140 -5.08 -9.10 0.89
CA LEU A 140 -3.96 -8.18 0.74
C LEU A 140 -3.16 -8.56 -0.52
N THR A 141 -2.92 -7.58 -1.39
CA THR A 141 -2.12 -7.71 -2.62
C THR A 141 -1.11 -6.57 -2.68
N ASN A 142 -0.23 -6.55 -3.69
CA ASN A 142 0.78 -5.49 -3.88
C ASN A 142 0.13 -4.09 -3.85
N GLY A 143 0.26 -3.39 -2.72
CA GLY A 143 -0.19 -2.01 -2.58
C GLY A 143 -1.68 -1.79 -2.33
N GLY A 144 -2.46 -2.84 -2.03
CA GLY A 144 -3.92 -2.72 -1.90
C GLY A 144 -4.58 -3.93 -1.25
N ILE A 145 -5.64 -3.70 -0.48
CA ILE A 145 -6.58 -4.76 -0.09
C ILE A 145 -7.64 -4.85 -1.18
N VAL A 146 -7.67 -5.96 -1.90
CA VAL A 146 -8.70 -6.22 -2.92
C VAL A 146 -9.86 -6.95 -2.26
N ILE A 147 -11.04 -6.34 -2.33
CA ILE A 147 -12.30 -6.88 -1.84
C ILE A 147 -13.13 -7.31 -3.03
N SER A 148 -13.59 -8.56 -3.03
CA SER A 148 -14.47 -9.13 -4.05
C SER A 148 -15.69 -9.77 -3.43
N TRP A 149 -16.81 -9.79 -4.14
CA TRP A 149 -18.06 -10.38 -3.68
C TRP A 149 -18.89 -10.94 -4.83
N GLN A 150 -19.84 -11.82 -4.49
CA GLN A 150 -20.88 -12.26 -5.39
C GLN A 150 -22.06 -11.29 -5.33
N ASP A 151 -22.41 -10.73 -6.49
CA ASP A 151 -23.66 -10.00 -6.69
C ASP A 151 -24.84 -10.97 -6.71
N ASN A 152 -25.86 -10.68 -5.92
CA ASN A 152 -27.09 -11.47 -5.81
C ASN A 152 -28.34 -10.67 -6.22
N SER A 153 -28.16 -9.45 -6.73
CA SER A 153 -29.21 -8.53 -7.12
C SER A 153 -29.07 -8.17 -8.61
N SER A 154 -30.17 -7.71 -9.22
CA SER A 154 -30.17 -7.12 -10.55
C SER A 154 -30.86 -5.74 -10.57
N THR A 155 -31.16 -5.21 -9.39
CA THR A 155 -31.94 -3.98 -9.15
C THR A 155 -31.19 -2.98 -8.27
N GLU A 156 -29.96 -3.31 -7.91
CA GLU A 156 -29.05 -2.49 -7.16
C GLU A 156 -28.58 -1.32 -8.02
N MET A 157 -28.43 -0.16 -7.39
CA MET A 157 -27.84 1.02 -8.03
C MET A 157 -26.33 1.10 -7.76
N GLY A 158 -25.73 -0.01 -7.30
CA GLY A 158 -24.34 -0.10 -6.87
C GLY A 158 -24.19 -0.62 -5.44
N TYR A 159 -22.96 -0.56 -4.95
CA TYR A 159 -22.58 -1.06 -3.63
C TYR A 159 -21.73 -0.05 -2.86
N PHE A 160 -21.98 0.06 -1.57
CA PHE A 160 -21.09 0.68 -0.60
C PHE A 160 -20.19 -0.38 0.02
N ILE A 161 -18.90 -0.04 0.11
CA ILE A 161 -17.90 -0.84 0.81
C ILE A 161 -17.68 -0.18 2.16
N GLU A 162 -18.01 -0.90 3.22
CA GLU A 162 -17.81 -0.44 4.60
C GLU A 162 -16.64 -1.18 5.23
N ARG A 163 -15.83 -0.46 6.01
CA ARG A 163 -14.63 -0.98 6.70
C ARG A 163 -14.70 -0.68 8.19
N SER A 164 -14.19 -1.59 9.01
CA SER A 164 -13.96 -1.40 10.45
C SER A 164 -12.63 -2.02 10.88
N THR A 165 -12.10 -1.58 12.02
CA THR A 165 -11.02 -2.24 12.77
C THR A 165 -11.53 -3.08 13.94
N ASP A 166 -12.85 -3.07 14.19
CA ASP A 166 -13.55 -3.94 15.13
C ASP A 166 -14.40 -4.97 14.37
N PRO A 167 -14.45 -6.24 14.80
CA PRO A 167 -15.17 -7.30 14.09
C PRO A 167 -16.69 -7.13 14.04
N THR A 168 -17.27 -6.22 14.82
CA THR A 168 -18.74 -6.15 15.02
C THR A 168 -19.32 -4.74 14.88
N THR A 169 -18.57 -3.71 15.26
CA THR A 169 -19.03 -2.32 15.31
C THR A 169 -18.10 -1.41 14.53
N GLY A 170 -18.41 -0.11 14.42
CA GLY A 170 -17.49 0.89 13.84
C GLY A 170 -17.35 0.88 12.32
N PHE A 171 -18.20 0.14 11.60
CA PHE A 171 -18.21 0.13 10.13
C PHE A 171 -18.56 1.51 9.56
N SER A 172 -17.66 2.05 8.73
CA SER A 172 -17.86 3.29 7.98
C SER A 172 -17.67 3.03 6.48
N PRO A 173 -18.46 3.67 5.60
CA PRO A 173 -18.21 3.65 4.16
C PRO A 173 -16.83 4.22 3.83
N ILE A 174 -16.08 3.50 3.00
CA ILE A 174 -14.77 3.95 2.46
C ILE A 174 -14.82 4.21 0.96
N GLY A 175 -15.92 3.82 0.31
CA GLY A 175 -16.12 3.99 -1.12
C GLY A 175 -17.38 3.30 -1.60
N GLY A 176 -17.61 3.37 -2.90
CA GLY A 176 -18.70 2.67 -3.56
C GLY A 176 -18.39 2.41 -5.02
N VAL A 177 -19.17 1.51 -5.61
CA VAL A 177 -19.03 1.10 -7.01
C VAL A 177 -20.38 1.15 -7.72
N SER A 178 -20.33 1.29 -9.05
CA SER A 178 -21.49 1.27 -9.94
C SER A 178 -22.24 -0.09 -9.90
N PRO A 179 -23.47 -0.16 -10.47
CA PRO A 179 -24.23 -1.42 -10.57
C PRO A 179 -23.43 -2.56 -11.20
N ASN A 180 -23.69 -3.80 -10.78
CA ASN A 180 -23.03 -5.04 -11.24
C ASN A 180 -21.49 -5.11 -11.05
N VAL A 181 -20.85 -4.12 -10.44
CA VAL A 181 -19.42 -4.21 -10.10
C VAL A 181 -19.25 -5.05 -8.84
N THR A 182 -18.33 -6.01 -8.88
CA THR A 182 -18.13 -7.05 -7.85
C THR A 182 -16.75 -7.00 -7.19
N THR A 183 -16.01 -5.91 -7.38
CA THR A 183 -14.66 -5.73 -6.84
C THR A 183 -14.39 -4.27 -6.44
N PHE A 184 -13.57 -4.08 -5.41
CA PHE A 184 -13.10 -2.78 -4.92
C PHE A 184 -11.69 -2.92 -4.33
N THR A 185 -10.82 -1.93 -4.55
CA THR A 185 -9.47 -1.93 -3.98
C THR A 185 -9.33 -0.80 -2.95
N ASP A 186 -9.07 -1.16 -1.70
CA ASP A 186 -8.72 -0.23 -0.64
C ASP A 186 -7.20 -0.03 -0.59
N VAL A 187 -6.76 1.19 -0.88
CA VAL A 187 -5.34 1.61 -0.85
C VAL A 187 -5.00 2.48 0.38
N SER A 188 -5.97 2.67 1.28
CA SER A 188 -5.90 3.60 2.41
C SER A 188 -5.83 2.89 3.76
N PHE A 189 -5.07 1.80 3.81
CA PHE A 189 -4.98 0.91 4.97
C PHE A 189 -3.68 1.16 5.74
N THR A 190 -3.68 0.78 7.02
CA THR A 190 -2.50 0.85 7.89
C THR A 190 -1.96 -0.55 8.11
N SER A 191 -0.63 -0.66 8.23
CA SER A 191 0.04 -1.90 8.57
C SER A 191 -0.32 -2.40 9.98
N HIS A 192 -0.10 -3.68 10.24
CA HIS A 192 -0.40 -4.34 11.52
C HIS A 192 -1.84 -4.17 11.99
N THR A 193 -2.74 -3.86 11.07
CA THR A 193 -4.14 -3.58 11.36
C THR A 193 -4.98 -4.69 10.78
N THR A 194 -5.85 -5.27 11.60
CA THR A 194 -6.89 -6.17 11.10
C THR A 194 -8.06 -5.32 10.65
N TYR A 195 -8.47 -5.51 9.40
CA TYR A 195 -9.64 -4.84 8.84
C TYR A 195 -10.76 -5.85 8.59
N TYR A 196 -11.97 -5.38 8.82
CA TYR A 196 -13.21 -6.08 8.59
C TYR A 196 -14.00 -5.32 7.53
N TYR A 197 -14.41 -6.01 6.47
CA TYR A 197 -15.15 -5.42 5.36
C TYR A 197 -16.54 -6.04 5.25
N ARG A 198 -17.52 -5.22 4.90
CA ARG A 198 -18.85 -5.69 4.49
C ARG A 198 -19.38 -4.83 3.35
N ILE A 199 -20.22 -5.43 2.53
CA ILE A 199 -20.75 -4.85 1.31
C ILE A 199 -22.24 -4.63 1.50
N LYS A 200 -22.69 -3.41 1.24
CA LYS A 200 -24.09 -3.01 1.38
C LYS A 200 -24.59 -2.44 0.06
N ALA A 201 -25.72 -2.92 -0.43
CA ALA A 201 -26.31 -2.36 -1.64
C ALA A 201 -26.70 -0.88 -1.45
N SER A 202 -26.55 -0.05 -2.47
CA SER A 202 -26.61 1.42 -2.30
C SER A 202 -28.04 1.99 -2.19
N ASN A 203 -29.04 1.26 -2.69
CA ASN A 203 -30.45 1.66 -2.73
C ASN A 203 -31.37 0.73 -1.89
N THR A 204 -30.82 -0.06 -0.96
CA THR A 204 -31.63 -0.87 -0.02
C THR A 204 -32.06 -0.04 1.18
N THR A 205 -33.34 -0.11 1.53
CA THR A 205 -33.87 0.45 2.78
C THR A 205 -33.95 -0.58 3.91
N THR A 206 -33.70 -1.87 3.61
CA THR A 206 -33.62 -2.95 4.62
C THR A 206 -32.20 -3.19 5.14
N GLY A 207 -31.21 -2.53 4.54
CA GLY A 207 -29.82 -2.67 4.97
C GLY A 207 -29.20 -4.01 4.60
N SER A 208 -29.62 -4.62 3.48
CA SER A 208 -29.05 -5.84 2.89
C SER A 208 -27.52 -5.78 2.83
N THR A 209 -26.89 -6.35 3.86
CA THR A 209 -25.45 -6.29 4.09
C THR A 209 -24.88 -7.69 4.07
N SER A 210 -23.73 -7.84 3.41
CA SER A 210 -23.05 -9.12 3.31
C SER A 210 -22.54 -9.66 4.66
N PRO A 211 -22.09 -10.93 4.71
CA PRO A 211 -21.16 -11.38 5.74
C PRO A 211 -19.88 -10.53 5.77
N ILE A 212 -19.17 -10.59 6.90
CA ILE A 212 -17.92 -9.85 7.11
C ILE A 212 -16.76 -10.65 6.52
N ALA A 213 -15.94 -10.00 5.71
CA ALA A 213 -14.63 -10.49 5.30
C ALA A 213 -13.55 -9.89 6.20
N THR A 214 -12.61 -10.71 6.66
CA THR A 214 -11.49 -10.27 7.50
C THR A 214 -10.19 -10.35 6.70
N VAL A 215 -9.37 -9.33 6.82
CA VAL A 215 -7.99 -9.34 6.31
C VAL A 215 -7.06 -8.80 7.39
N VAL A 216 -5.97 -9.51 7.60
CA VAL A 216 -4.88 -9.03 8.46
C VAL A 216 -3.87 -8.37 7.55
N VAL A 217 -3.63 -7.08 7.74
CA VAL A 217 -2.50 -6.41 7.08
C VAL A 217 -1.26 -6.73 7.91
N SER A 218 -0.67 -7.90 7.67
CA SER A 218 0.59 -8.32 8.31
C SER A 218 1.76 -7.46 7.87
N ASP A 219 1.78 -7.11 6.59
CA ASP A 219 2.93 -6.47 5.98
C ASP A 219 2.75 -4.96 6.01
N CYS A 220 3.68 -4.27 6.64
CA CYS A 220 3.82 -2.85 6.38
C CYS A 220 4.41 -2.63 4.99
N PHE A 221 4.04 -1.55 4.31
CA PHE A 221 4.71 -1.11 3.09
C PHE A 221 5.17 0.33 3.29
N PRO A 222 6.43 0.67 2.99
CA PRO A 222 6.87 2.06 3.00
C PRO A 222 6.02 2.91 2.05
N LEU A 223 5.69 4.11 2.48
CA LEU A 223 4.91 5.06 1.68
C LEU A 223 5.82 6.18 1.17
N PHE A 224 5.86 6.37 -0.14
CA PHE A 224 6.51 7.53 -0.74
C PHE A 224 5.47 8.60 -1.11
N THR A 225 5.63 9.82 -0.60
CA THR A 225 4.63 10.89 -0.74
C THR A 225 4.64 11.58 -2.10
N ASN A 226 5.70 11.39 -2.90
CA ASN A 226 5.87 12.05 -4.18
C ASN A 226 6.32 11.07 -5.27
N ASP A 227 6.04 11.42 -6.52
CA ASP A 227 6.43 10.62 -7.67
C ASP A 227 7.93 10.67 -7.97
N GLY A 228 8.60 9.55 -7.71
CA GLY A 228 10.02 9.35 -8.01
C GLY A 228 10.32 8.82 -9.42
N CYS A 229 9.31 8.34 -10.16
CA CYS A 229 9.52 7.60 -11.41
C CYS A 229 10.18 8.48 -12.49
N SER A 230 9.68 9.70 -12.67
CA SER A 230 10.18 10.66 -13.67
C SER A 230 11.64 11.06 -13.45
N PHE A 231 12.15 10.89 -12.23
CA PHE A 231 13.52 11.20 -11.84
C PHE A 231 14.41 9.95 -11.76
N SER A 232 13.87 8.77 -12.08
CA SER A 232 14.52 7.47 -11.91
C SER A 232 15.02 7.26 -10.46
N LEU A 233 14.22 7.66 -9.47
CA LEU A 233 14.47 7.40 -8.04
C LEU A 233 13.96 6.00 -7.67
N ILE A 234 14.53 5.00 -8.34
CA ILE A 234 14.06 3.61 -8.35
C ILE A 234 15.18 2.64 -7.99
N ILE A 235 14.79 1.43 -7.62
CA ILE A 235 15.61 0.23 -7.62
C ILE A 235 15.48 -0.39 -9.02
N LYS A 236 16.61 -0.69 -9.66
CA LYS A 236 16.67 -1.29 -11.01
C LYS A 236 16.98 -2.78 -10.96
N GLY A 237 17.48 -3.29 -9.85
CA GLY A 237 17.84 -4.70 -9.76
C GLY A 237 18.50 -5.06 -8.46
N VAL A 238 18.24 -6.28 -8.00
CA VAL A 238 18.78 -6.84 -6.76
C VAL A 238 19.38 -8.21 -7.05
N ILE A 239 20.60 -8.41 -6.57
CA ILE A 239 21.34 -9.67 -6.65
C ILE A 239 21.73 -10.08 -5.22
N VAL A 240 21.49 -11.35 -4.86
CA VAL A 240 21.94 -11.94 -3.57
C VAL A 240 22.71 -13.23 -3.84
N ASN A 241 23.93 -13.34 -3.31
CA ASN A 241 24.86 -14.46 -3.55
C ASN A 241 25.00 -14.84 -5.03
N GLY A 242 25.05 -13.84 -5.91
CA GLY A 242 25.14 -14.02 -7.36
C GLY A 242 23.82 -14.41 -8.06
N THR A 243 22.73 -14.64 -7.32
CA THR A 243 21.40 -14.89 -7.89
C THR A 243 20.69 -13.56 -8.17
N THR A 244 20.31 -13.31 -9.42
CA THR A 244 19.51 -12.14 -9.80
C THR A 244 18.07 -12.33 -9.38
N LEU A 245 17.61 -11.51 -8.43
CA LEU A 245 16.22 -11.52 -7.94
C LEU A 245 15.33 -10.61 -8.77
N SER A 246 15.88 -9.50 -9.25
CA SER A 246 15.24 -8.58 -10.19
C SER A 246 16.27 -7.94 -11.11
N GLN A 247 15.84 -7.58 -12.32
CA GLN A 247 16.65 -6.84 -13.27
C GLN A 247 15.73 -5.97 -14.13
N ASN A 248 16.10 -4.69 -14.25
CA ASN A 248 15.29 -3.66 -14.91
C ASN A 248 13.84 -3.66 -14.42
N SER A 249 13.64 -3.73 -13.10
CA SER A 249 12.32 -3.83 -12.44
C SER A 249 11.37 -2.70 -12.80
N GLY A 250 11.89 -1.55 -13.25
CA GLY A 250 11.09 -0.39 -13.64
C GLY A 250 10.75 0.46 -12.44
N CYS A 251 9.70 1.27 -12.54
CA CYS A 251 9.19 2.02 -11.40
C CYS A 251 7.93 1.34 -10.86
N SER A 252 7.90 1.12 -9.56
CA SER A 252 6.72 0.62 -8.86
C SER A 252 5.53 1.58 -9.01
N PRO A 253 4.28 1.08 -9.15
CA PRO A 253 3.11 1.93 -9.39
C PRO A 253 2.81 2.88 -8.23
N ALA A 254 2.39 4.11 -8.53
CA ALA A 254 1.92 5.06 -7.52
C ALA A 254 0.72 4.53 -6.70
N SER A 255 -0.14 3.71 -7.32
CA SER A 255 -1.27 3.05 -6.65
C SER A 255 -0.86 2.08 -5.53
N SER A 256 0.42 1.68 -5.51
CA SER A 256 1.00 0.83 -4.48
C SER A 256 1.84 1.58 -3.45
N GLY A 257 1.89 2.92 -3.55
CA GLY A 257 2.82 3.71 -2.75
C GLY A 257 4.28 3.53 -3.17
N TYR A 258 4.53 3.19 -4.45
CA TYR A 258 5.86 2.90 -5.01
C TYR A 258 6.52 1.66 -4.37
N TYR A 259 5.73 0.59 -4.27
CA TYR A 259 6.12 -0.71 -3.74
C TYR A 259 5.88 -1.85 -4.75
N THR A 260 6.82 -2.77 -4.90
CA THR A 260 6.61 -4.01 -5.68
C THR A 260 7.18 -5.23 -4.96
N SER A 261 6.42 -6.33 -4.97
CA SER A 261 6.89 -7.63 -4.46
C SER A 261 7.37 -8.55 -5.59
N PHE A 262 8.62 -9.00 -5.52
CA PHE A 262 9.27 -9.92 -6.46
C PHE A 262 9.56 -11.28 -5.79
N THR A 263 8.53 -12.11 -5.65
CA THR A 263 8.65 -13.42 -4.97
C THR A 263 8.80 -14.62 -5.91
N ALA A 264 8.73 -14.41 -7.22
CA ALA A 264 8.84 -15.47 -8.23
C ALA A 264 10.24 -16.10 -8.29
N VAL A 265 11.29 -15.35 -7.94
CA VAL A 265 12.67 -15.82 -7.85
C VAL A 265 13.14 -15.63 -6.42
N SER A 266 13.87 -16.61 -5.88
CA SER A 266 14.39 -16.56 -4.52
C SER A 266 15.91 -16.62 -4.50
N GLY A 267 16.54 -15.80 -3.66
CA GLY A 267 17.97 -15.88 -3.37
C GLY A 267 18.25 -17.04 -2.42
N THR A 268 19.51 -17.48 -2.34
CA THR A 268 19.91 -18.54 -1.38
C THR A 268 20.90 -17.97 -0.37
N VAL A 269 20.62 -18.17 0.91
CA VAL A 269 21.48 -17.76 2.02
C VAL A 269 21.70 -18.95 2.97
N THR A 270 22.72 -18.87 3.83
CA THR A 270 23.01 -19.93 4.81
C THR A 270 22.97 -19.33 6.21
N ALA A 271 22.20 -19.91 7.12
CA ALA A 271 22.16 -19.46 8.50
C ALA A 271 23.55 -19.58 9.17
N GLY A 272 23.92 -18.55 9.93
CA GLY A 272 25.25 -18.42 10.52
C GLY A 272 26.33 -17.88 9.59
N GLN A 273 25.99 -17.51 8.35
CA GLN A 273 26.93 -16.99 7.36
C GLN A 273 26.49 -15.63 6.79
N SER A 274 27.44 -14.93 6.19
CA SER A 274 27.18 -13.69 5.46
C SER A 274 26.88 -13.96 3.99
N ALA A 275 25.78 -13.42 3.48
CA ALA A 275 25.42 -13.44 2.07
C ALA A 275 25.82 -12.12 1.40
N THR A 276 26.46 -12.17 0.23
CA THR A 276 26.76 -10.93 -0.52
C THR A 276 25.50 -10.42 -1.22
N PHE A 277 25.40 -9.12 -1.38
CA PHE A 277 24.32 -8.51 -2.15
C PHE A 277 24.82 -7.35 -2.99
N THR A 278 24.09 -7.07 -4.07
CA THR A 278 24.24 -5.85 -4.88
C THR A 278 22.86 -5.33 -5.24
N VAL A 279 22.61 -4.06 -4.94
CA VAL A 279 21.42 -3.33 -5.37
C VAL A 279 21.84 -2.29 -6.40
N THR A 280 21.15 -2.27 -7.54
CA THR A 280 21.32 -1.27 -8.59
C THR A 280 20.21 -0.24 -8.45
N LYS A 281 20.57 1.04 -8.39
CA LYS A 281 19.67 2.18 -8.33
C LYS A 281 19.45 2.76 -9.73
N GLY A 282 18.44 3.62 -9.86
CA GLY A 282 18.22 4.41 -11.07
C GLY A 282 19.31 5.47 -11.34
N THR A 283 18.95 6.53 -12.06
CA THR A 283 19.87 7.63 -12.42
C THR A 283 20.66 8.12 -11.19
N PRO A 284 21.95 8.54 -11.31
CA PRO A 284 22.78 8.96 -10.19
C PRO A 284 22.20 10.16 -9.43
N ASN A 285 21.34 9.84 -8.47
CA ASN A 285 20.71 10.76 -7.53
C ASN A 285 21.19 10.40 -6.12
N SER A 286 21.16 11.39 -5.23
CA SER A 286 21.46 11.15 -3.81
C SER A 286 20.37 10.26 -3.23
N MET A 287 20.62 8.95 -3.12
CA MET A 287 19.67 8.01 -2.53
C MET A 287 20.39 7.23 -1.44
N GLY A 288 19.77 7.13 -0.26
CA GLY A 288 20.15 6.17 0.77
C GLY A 288 19.40 4.86 0.56
N GLY A 289 19.88 3.82 1.20
CA GLY A 289 19.35 2.47 1.05
C GLY A 289 19.39 1.72 2.37
N SER A 290 18.44 0.82 2.59
CA SER A 290 18.46 -0.10 3.73
C SER A 290 17.81 -1.42 3.36
N ILE A 291 18.29 -2.49 4.01
CA ILE A 291 17.81 -3.85 3.79
C ILE A 291 17.38 -4.43 5.13
N TRP A 292 16.13 -4.89 5.18
CA TRP A 292 15.58 -5.66 6.27
C TRP A 292 15.34 -7.09 5.83
N VAL A 293 15.48 -8.02 6.76
CA VAL A 293 15.18 -9.43 6.53
C VAL A 293 14.35 -9.90 7.70
N ASP A 294 13.17 -10.47 7.45
CA ASP A 294 12.31 -11.04 8.50
C ASP A 294 12.98 -12.32 9.04
N LEU A 295 13.85 -12.15 10.02
CA LEU A 295 14.74 -13.19 10.54
C LEU A 295 14.02 -14.12 11.50
N ASN A 296 12.98 -13.62 12.15
CA ASN A 296 12.16 -14.41 13.06
C ASN A 296 11.00 -15.11 12.32
N ASN A 297 10.76 -14.77 11.05
CA ASN A 297 9.76 -15.31 10.15
C ASN A 297 8.33 -15.21 10.71
N ASN A 298 8.01 -14.08 11.33
CA ASN A 298 6.68 -13.78 11.86
C ASN A 298 5.78 -13.04 10.85
N GLY A 299 6.30 -12.73 9.66
CA GLY A 299 5.58 -11.99 8.61
C GLY A 299 5.61 -10.47 8.81
N VAL A 300 6.48 -9.96 9.68
CA VAL A 300 6.60 -8.54 10.01
C VAL A 300 8.06 -8.14 9.89
N PHE A 301 8.34 -7.02 9.21
CA PHE A 301 9.65 -6.39 9.26
C PHE A 301 9.75 -5.44 10.45
N GLU A 302 10.61 -5.74 11.43
CA GLU A 302 10.88 -4.81 12.53
C GLU A 302 12.14 -3.96 12.29
N THR A 303 12.21 -2.79 12.92
CA THR A 303 13.40 -1.92 12.82
C THR A 303 14.69 -2.60 13.29
N SER A 304 14.59 -3.55 14.24
CA SER A 304 15.69 -4.38 14.73
C SER A 304 16.24 -5.38 13.72
N GLU A 305 15.49 -5.65 12.65
CA GLU A 305 15.87 -6.62 11.61
C GLU A 305 16.63 -5.99 10.44
N ARG A 306 17.05 -4.72 10.59
CA ARG A 306 17.87 -4.04 9.59
C ARG A 306 19.26 -4.68 9.54
N LEU A 307 19.57 -5.35 8.45
CA LEU A 307 20.89 -5.97 8.23
C LEU A 307 21.87 -5.06 7.49
N TYR A 308 21.36 -4.05 6.78
CA TYR A 308 22.20 -3.10 6.07
C TYR A 308 21.58 -1.71 6.00
N GLN A 309 22.44 -0.69 6.01
CA GLN A 309 22.08 0.69 5.71
C GLN A 309 23.24 1.38 4.98
N MET A 310 22.92 2.35 4.14
CA MET A 310 23.90 3.25 3.52
C MET A 310 23.43 4.71 3.57
N PRO A 311 24.34 5.68 3.71
CA PRO A 311 24.03 7.10 3.59
C PRO A 311 23.53 7.44 2.18
N ALA A 312 22.85 8.57 2.04
CA ALA A 312 22.47 9.07 0.72
C ALA A 312 23.70 9.59 -0.06
N THR A 313 24.00 8.98 -1.20
CA THR A 313 25.19 9.31 -2.02
C THR A 313 24.84 9.48 -3.49
N THR A 314 25.44 10.48 -4.15
CA THR A 314 25.20 10.83 -5.56
C THR A 314 26.08 10.10 -6.57
N THR A 315 27.16 9.46 -6.13
CA THR A 315 28.28 9.05 -7.02
C THR A 315 28.20 7.61 -7.53
N THR A 316 27.32 6.76 -7.00
CA THR A 316 27.23 5.35 -7.38
C THR A 316 25.83 4.96 -7.84
N SER A 317 25.76 4.24 -8.96
CA SER A 317 24.55 3.59 -9.46
C SER A 317 24.24 2.27 -8.74
N THR A 318 25.14 1.80 -7.88
CA THR A 318 24.97 0.56 -7.12
C THR A 318 25.43 0.74 -5.68
N PHE A 319 24.91 -0.11 -4.81
CA PHE A 319 25.48 -0.36 -3.49
C PHE A 319 25.52 -1.86 -3.21
N SER A 320 26.55 -2.27 -2.52
CA SER A 320 26.81 -3.68 -2.23
C SER A 320 27.38 -3.85 -0.83
N GLY A 321 27.29 -5.07 -0.33
CA GLY A 321 27.75 -5.42 1.00
C GLY A 321 27.46 -6.87 1.32
N SER A 322 27.31 -7.14 2.61
CA SER A 322 26.96 -8.46 3.11
C SER A 322 25.82 -8.40 4.12
N LEU A 323 24.90 -9.35 4.03
CA LEU A 323 23.82 -9.60 4.98
C LEU A 323 24.25 -10.73 5.91
N ALA A 324 24.47 -10.44 7.20
CA ALA A 324 24.81 -11.47 8.18
C ALA A 324 23.53 -12.19 8.62
N ILE A 325 23.37 -13.46 8.23
CA ILE A 325 22.18 -14.25 8.59
C ILE A 325 22.48 -14.97 9.92
N PRO A 326 21.74 -14.69 11.01
CA PRO A 326 21.96 -15.36 12.28
C PRO A 326 21.78 -16.87 12.20
N ILE A 327 22.57 -17.60 12.99
CA ILE A 327 22.48 -19.07 13.12
C ILE A 327 21.10 -19.52 13.65
N SER A 328 20.39 -18.64 14.36
CA SER A 328 19.05 -18.88 14.89
C SER A 328 17.95 -18.86 13.83
N THR A 329 18.26 -18.46 12.60
CA THR A 329 17.29 -18.40 11.50
C THR A 329 16.96 -19.82 11.02
N THR A 330 15.88 -20.39 11.54
CA THR A 330 15.50 -21.80 11.30
C THR A 330 14.43 -21.98 10.22
N ALA A 331 13.74 -20.90 9.83
CA ALA A 331 12.73 -20.93 8.78
C ALA A 331 13.36 -21.31 7.43
N ALA A 332 12.70 -22.18 6.66
CA ALA A 332 13.20 -22.62 5.36
C ALA A 332 13.25 -21.50 4.33
N THR A 333 12.34 -20.53 4.44
CA THR A 333 12.35 -19.31 3.64
C THR A 333 11.95 -18.11 4.48
N ILE A 334 12.56 -16.97 4.20
CA ILE A 334 12.33 -15.69 4.88
C ILE A 334 12.12 -14.56 3.86
N ALA A 335 11.49 -13.47 4.28
CA ALA A 335 11.29 -12.29 3.44
C ALA A 335 12.47 -11.31 3.56
N MET A 336 12.78 -10.60 2.48
CA MET A 336 13.77 -9.52 2.45
C MET A 336 13.14 -8.29 1.82
N ARG A 337 13.35 -7.12 2.44
CA ARG A 337 12.89 -5.83 1.96
C ARG A 337 14.06 -4.92 1.63
N VAL A 338 14.04 -4.31 0.46
CA VAL A 338 14.99 -3.28 0.03
C VAL A 338 14.25 -1.97 -0.11
N VAL A 339 14.63 -0.96 0.70
CA VAL A 339 14.08 0.40 0.61
C VAL A 339 15.16 1.34 0.11
N ALA A 340 14.88 2.11 -0.93
CA ALA A 340 15.76 3.15 -1.43
C ALA A 340 15.03 4.50 -1.40
N ALA A 341 15.59 5.51 -0.73
CA ALA A 341 14.94 6.82 -0.55
C ALA A 341 15.88 7.98 -0.90
N PHE A 342 15.32 9.02 -1.50
CA PHE A 342 16.06 10.21 -1.91
C PHE A 342 16.50 11.05 -0.71
N SER A 343 17.78 11.43 -0.70
CA SER A 343 18.43 12.33 0.26
C SER A 343 18.27 11.96 1.73
N THR A 344 17.90 10.71 2.03
CA THR A 344 17.73 10.20 3.39
C THR A 344 18.12 8.73 3.48
N VAL A 345 18.46 8.27 4.68
CA VAL A 345 18.65 6.85 4.99
C VAL A 345 17.32 6.31 5.50
N PRO A 346 16.72 5.31 4.83
CA PRO A 346 15.52 4.67 5.36
C PRO A 346 15.79 4.09 6.76
N SER A 347 15.07 4.57 7.78
CA SER A 347 15.26 4.14 9.17
C SER A 347 14.22 3.12 9.62
N ASP A 348 13.11 3.03 8.91
CA ASP A 348 11.93 2.24 9.24
C ASP A 348 11.46 1.43 8.02
N PRO A 349 11.37 0.09 8.10
CA PRO A 349 10.90 -0.75 6.99
C PRO A 349 9.43 -0.50 6.62
N CYS A 350 8.72 0.29 7.43
CA CYS A 350 7.32 0.67 7.32
C CYS A 350 7.13 2.20 7.22
N GLY A 351 8.23 2.96 7.15
CA GLY A 351 8.21 4.41 7.28
C GLY A 351 7.63 5.16 6.07
N SER A 352 7.43 6.47 6.24
CA SER A 352 7.07 7.37 5.14
C SER A 352 8.27 8.20 4.70
N TYR A 353 8.45 8.32 3.40
CA TYR A 353 9.61 8.97 2.77
C TYR A 353 9.15 9.92 1.64
N GLY A 354 9.99 10.88 1.26
CA GLY A 354 9.64 11.86 0.23
C GLY A 354 9.56 11.27 -1.17
N TYR A 355 10.65 10.67 -1.64
CA TYR A 355 10.77 10.04 -2.96
C TYR A 355 11.60 8.77 -2.84
N GLY A 356 11.31 7.76 -3.66
CA GLY A 356 12.04 6.51 -3.68
C GLY A 356 11.15 5.33 -4.06
N GLU A 357 11.62 4.14 -3.71
CA GLU A 357 10.94 2.89 -4.03
C GLU A 357 11.25 1.83 -2.97
N THR A 358 10.33 0.87 -2.83
CA THR A 358 10.54 -0.35 -2.05
C THR A 358 10.30 -1.59 -2.90
N GLU A 359 11.18 -2.57 -2.75
CA GLU A 359 11.03 -3.89 -3.35
C GLU A 359 11.19 -4.99 -2.31
N ASP A 360 10.28 -5.96 -2.32
CA ASP A 360 10.36 -7.15 -1.47
C ASP A 360 10.74 -8.40 -2.26
N TYR A 361 11.42 -9.32 -1.58
CA TYR A 361 12.02 -10.53 -2.13
C TYR A 361 11.88 -11.70 -1.17
N ARG A 362 12.14 -12.89 -1.68
CA ARG A 362 12.21 -14.12 -0.89
C ARG A 362 13.63 -14.69 -0.87
N LEU A 363 14.06 -15.15 0.30
CA LEU A 363 15.32 -15.86 0.49
C LEU A 363 15.05 -17.28 0.97
N VAL A 364 15.70 -18.27 0.35
CA VAL A 364 15.77 -19.65 0.83
C VAL A 364 16.94 -19.78 1.78
N VAL A 365 16.68 -20.27 2.99
CA VAL A 365 17.68 -20.41 4.04
C VAL A 365 18.14 -21.86 4.11
N ASN A 366 19.40 -22.08 3.74
CA ASN A 366 20.09 -23.33 4.01
C ASN A 366 20.55 -23.33 5.47
N GLN A 367 20.28 -24.42 6.17
CA GLN A 367 20.86 -24.61 7.50
C GLN A 367 22.37 -24.90 7.36
N PRO A 368 23.21 -24.38 8.28
CA PRO A 368 24.64 -24.63 8.25
C PRO A 368 24.89 -26.14 8.34
N CYS A 369 25.85 -26.65 7.56
CA CYS A 369 26.40 -27.97 7.80
C CYS A 369 27.12 -27.95 9.15
N THR A 370 26.51 -28.50 10.19
CA THR A 370 27.20 -28.73 11.45
C THR A 370 28.15 -29.90 11.27
N THR A 371 29.44 -29.71 11.59
CA THR A 371 30.38 -30.83 11.67
C THR A 371 29.81 -31.87 12.64
N PRO A 372 29.65 -33.14 12.23
CA PRO A 372 29.14 -34.18 13.11
C PRO A 372 30.08 -34.32 14.31
N ILE A 373 29.53 -34.37 15.52
CA ILE A 373 30.32 -34.70 16.71
C ILE A 373 30.28 -36.21 16.87
N ALA A 374 31.45 -36.84 16.92
CA ALA A 374 31.61 -38.25 17.25
C ALA A 374 32.24 -38.38 18.64
N ASN A 375 31.46 -38.86 19.60
CA ASN A 375 32.00 -39.25 20.91
C ASN A 375 32.35 -40.74 20.86
N LEU A 376 33.63 -41.03 21.13
CA LEU A 376 34.13 -42.39 21.34
C LEU A 376 34.28 -42.65 22.84
N SER A 377 33.71 -43.74 23.35
CA SER A 377 33.90 -44.16 24.74
C SER A 377 34.24 -45.64 24.82
N GLY A 378 35.25 -45.97 25.65
CA GLY A 378 35.64 -47.33 25.99
C GLY A 378 37.13 -47.62 25.71
N THR A 379 37.75 -48.42 26.57
CA THR A 379 39.06 -49.04 26.33
C THR A 379 38.91 -50.54 26.51
N THR A 380 39.46 -51.34 25.60
CA THR A 380 39.51 -52.79 25.75
C THR A 380 40.81 -53.33 25.17
N THR A 381 41.40 -54.32 25.85
CA THR A 381 42.58 -55.04 25.36
C THR A 381 42.10 -56.24 24.57
N ILE A 382 42.35 -56.23 23.26
CA ILE A 382 41.98 -57.30 22.34
C ILE A 382 43.19 -58.16 21.99
N THR A 383 43.07 -59.48 22.12
CA THR A 383 44.08 -60.45 21.66
C THR A 383 43.86 -60.77 20.16
N ALA A 384 44.89 -61.26 19.48
CA ALA A 384 44.79 -61.66 18.07
C ALA A 384 43.64 -62.66 17.82
N GLY A 385 42.81 -62.37 16.83
CA GLY A 385 41.62 -63.18 16.49
C GLY A 385 40.33 -62.81 17.23
N GLN A 386 40.38 -61.94 18.23
CA GLN A 386 39.18 -61.41 18.88
C GLN A 386 38.56 -60.24 18.09
N THR A 387 37.28 -60.02 18.32
CA THR A 387 36.52 -58.92 17.69
C THR A 387 36.34 -57.80 18.70
N ALA A 388 36.66 -56.56 18.32
CA ALA A 388 36.32 -55.39 19.13
C ALA A 388 35.07 -54.71 18.56
N THR A 389 34.20 -54.27 19.47
CA THR A 389 33.02 -53.48 19.15
C THR A 389 33.22 -52.06 19.63
N LEU A 390 33.14 -51.11 18.71
CA LEU A 390 33.13 -49.69 19.01
C LEU A 390 31.69 -49.19 18.88
N ILE A 391 31.21 -48.47 19.88
CA ILE A 391 29.91 -47.79 19.82
C ILE A 391 30.18 -46.31 19.68
N THR A 392 29.65 -45.70 18.63
CA THR A 392 29.73 -44.25 18.41
C THR A 392 28.32 -43.67 18.40
N SER A 393 28.13 -42.57 19.13
CA SER A 393 26.94 -41.74 19.00
C SER A 393 27.24 -40.63 17.99
N LEU A 394 26.56 -40.65 16.85
CA LEU A 394 26.64 -39.59 15.84
C LEU A 394 25.45 -38.64 16.03
N THR A 395 25.71 -37.35 16.04
CA THR A 395 24.68 -36.30 16.07
C THR A 395 24.93 -35.30 14.94
N GLY A 396 23.85 -34.72 14.38
CA GLY A 396 23.90 -33.83 13.20
C GLY A 396 23.21 -34.43 11.97
N THR A 397 23.45 -33.87 10.78
CA THR A 397 22.78 -34.28 9.53
C THR A 397 23.60 -35.31 8.75
N ALA A 398 22.97 -36.43 8.37
CA ALA A 398 23.55 -37.46 7.51
C ALA A 398 23.74 -36.95 6.04
N PRO A 399 24.60 -37.58 5.21
CA PRO A 399 25.37 -38.80 5.46
C PRO A 399 26.68 -38.56 6.23
N TYR A 400 27.00 -39.46 7.16
CA TYR A 400 28.28 -39.40 7.89
C TYR A 400 29.37 -40.23 7.21
N SER A 401 30.62 -39.86 7.45
CA SER A 401 31.80 -40.69 7.19
C SER A 401 32.64 -40.86 8.45
N LEU A 402 33.16 -42.06 8.67
CA LEU A 402 34.03 -42.40 9.80
C LEU A 402 35.34 -42.96 9.25
N THR A 403 36.47 -42.34 9.61
CA THR A 403 37.81 -42.85 9.28
C THR A 403 38.48 -43.37 10.54
N VAL A 404 38.94 -44.62 10.51
CA VAL A 404 39.73 -45.22 11.58
C VAL A 404 41.18 -45.33 11.15
N ASN A 405 42.06 -44.71 11.93
CA ASN A 405 43.50 -44.69 11.70
C ASN A 405 44.18 -45.73 12.62
N PRO A 406 44.64 -46.88 12.09
CA PRO A 406 45.41 -47.81 12.89
C PRO A 406 46.83 -47.26 13.15
N SER A 407 47.47 -47.72 14.24
CA SER A 407 48.88 -47.38 14.52
C SER A 407 49.85 -47.95 13.49
N SER A 408 49.41 -48.91 12.68
CA SER A 408 50.14 -49.51 11.58
C SER A 408 49.15 -49.94 10.48
N GLY A 409 49.43 -49.62 9.22
CA GLY A 409 48.59 -49.94 8.07
C GLY A 409 47.81 -48.74 7.52
N SER A 410 46.99 -48.98 6.49
CA SER A 410 46.19 -47.93 5.85
C SER A 410 44.92 -47.61 6.63
N PRO A 411 44.50 -46.32 6.69
CA PRO A 411 43.21 -45.95 7.25
C PRO A 411 42.04 -46.66 6.56
N ILE A 412 41.01 -46.97 7.33
CA ILE A 412 39.76 -47.56 6.82
C ILE A 412 38.65 -46.52 6.95
N THR A 413 37.98 -46.21 5.83
CA THR A 413 36.91 -45.21 5.76
C THR A 413 35.57 -45.88 5.50
N PHE A 414 34.57 -45.57 6.32
CA PHE A 414 33.16 -45.91 6.10
C PHE A 414 32.42 -44.65 5.68
N SER A 415 31.71 -44.72 4.55
CA SER A 415 30.96 -43.59 3.99
C SER A 415 29.48 -43.95 3.83
N GLY A 416 28.60 -42.95 3.72
CA GLY A 416 27.19 -43.17 3.44
C GLY A 416 26.37 -43.63 4.66
N ILE A 417 26.81 -43.30 5.87
CA ILE A 417 26.13 -43.68 7.10
C ILE A 417 24.87 -42.82 7.26
N ALA A 418 23.70 -43.46 7.30
CA ALA A 418 22.41 -42.77 7.25
C ALA A 418 21.78 -42.43 8.62
N ALA A 419 22.22 -43.03 9.74
CA ALA A 419 21.63 -42.79 11.07
C ALA A 419 22.57 -43.20 12.24
N SER A 420 22.21 -42.79 13.46
CA SER A 420 22.85 -43.11 14.74
C SER A 420 21.95 -44.05 15.58
N PRO A 421 22.49 -45.02 16.36
CA PRO A 421 23.90 -45.41 16.47
C PRO A 421 24.30 -46.47 15.43
N LEU A 422 25.56 -46.42 14.96
CA LEU A 422 26.16 -47.52 14.21
C LEU A 422 27.00 -48.42 15.12
N VAL A 423 26.89 -49.72 14.91
CA VAL A 423 27.80 -50.73 15.49
C VAL A 423 28.69 -51.24 14.37
N SER A 424 30.01 -50.98 14.45
CA SER A 424 30.98 -51.54 13.51
C SER A 424 31.80 -52.63 14.18
N LEU A 425 31.90 -53.80 13.53
CA LEU A 425 32.65 -54.97 14.01
C LEU A 425 34.05 -54.97 13.38
N TRP A 426 35.07 -54.94 14.23
CA TRP A 426 36.47 -54.97 13.81
C TRP A 426 37.08 -56.33 14.11
N ARG A 427 37.62 -57.02 13.09
CA ARG A 427 38.51 -58.17 13.28
C ARG A 427 39.93 -57.76 12.90
N LEU A 428 40.85 -57.75 13.86
CA LEU A 428 42.28 -57.71 13.55
C LEU A 428 42.69 -59.08 13.00
N GLN A 429 42.98 -59.14 11.70
CA GLN A 429 43.73 -60.26 11.14
C GLN A 429 45.20 -60.11 11.51
N SER A 430 45.78 -61.19 12.01
CA SER A 430 47.15 -61.25 12.53
C SER A 430 48.17 -60.72 11.53
N VAL A 431 48.98 -59.75 11.94
CA VAL A 431 50.28 -59.51 11.30
C VAL A 431 51.17 -60.70 11.69
N GLN A 432 51.51 -61.54 10.72
CA GLN A 432 52.50 -62.59 10.91
C GLN A 432 53.83 -61.95 11.33
N PRO A 433 54.47 -62.40 12.41
CA PRO A 433 55.83 -61.97 12.71
C PRO A 433 56.75 -62.54 11.63
N THR A 434 57.47 -61.67 10.92
CA THR A 434 58.61 -62.09 10.11
C THR A 434 59.67 -62.66 11.05
N HIS A 435 59.78 -63.99 11.08
CA HIS A 435 60.91 -64.69 11.67
C HIS A 435 62.16 -64.32 10.85
N SER A 436 63.09 -63.59 11.46
CA SER A 436 64.47 -63.52 11.01
C SER A 436 65.21 -64.68 11.68
N ASP A 437 65.41 -65.76 10.94
CA ASP A 437 66.42 -66.76 11.30
C ASP A 437 67.77 -66.30 10.70
N GLY A 438 68.81 -66.37 11.54
CA GLY A 438 70.14 -65.79 11.32
C GLY A 438 71.07 -66.56 10.40
#